data_AF-A0A7S0EN94-F1
#
_entry.id   AF-A0A7S0EN94-F1
#
_cell.length_a   1.000
_cell.length_b   1.000
_cell.length_c   1.000
_cell.angle_alpha   90.00
_cell.angle_beta   90.00
_cell.angle_gamma   90.00
#
_symmetry.space_group_name_H-M   'P 1'
#
loop_
_entity.id
_entity.type
_entity.pdbx_description
1 polymer ?
#
loop_
_entity_poly.entity_id
_entity_poly.type
_entity_poly.pdbx_seq_one_letter_code
_entity_poly.pdbx_strand_id
1 'polypeptide(L)'
;RIREILVNYPPGGTILKEFIQNADDAGAQQIKFCLDERSFPVGSLADQKLGQFQDSSLLVYNDAVFSDEDFDSIQRIGQSSKQEHPTKTGRFGIGFNSCYHLTELPTFLSRSSIVMF
;
A
#
# COMPACT_ATOMS: atom_id res chain seq x y z
N ARG A 1 1.73 14.31 10.42
CA ARG A 1 2.09 13.70 9.12
C ARG A 1 1.02 12.79 8.54
N ILE A 2 0.84 11.52 8.94
CA ILE A 2 -0.24 10.67 8.35
C ILE A 2 -1.63 11.31 8.59
N ARG A 3 -1.90 11.81 9.80
CA ARG A 3 -3.13 12.58 10.09
C ARG A 3 -3.38 13.74 9.11
N GLU A 4 -2.34 14.46 8.68
CA GLU A 4 -2.50 15.57 7.73
C GLU A 4 -2.78 15.06 6.31
N ILE A 5 -2.26 13.89 5.93
CA ILE A 5 -2.57 13.25 4.65
C ILE A 5 -4.03 12.82 4.63
N LEU A 6 -4.51 12.19 5.72
CA LEU A 6 -5.91 11.75 5.84
C LEU A 6 -6.91 12.91 5.87
N VAL A 7 -6.53 14.08 6.41
CA VAL A 7 -7.36 15.29 6.38
C VAL A 7 -7.46 15.86 4.95
N ASN A 8 -6.40 15.74 4.15
CA ASN A 8 -6.37 16.26 2.77
C ASN A 8 -6.94 15.27 1.73
N TYR A 9 -7.17 14.02 2.11
CA TYR A 9 -7.77 12.97 1.29
C TYR A 9 -9.03 12.44 1.98
N PRO A 10 -10.19 13.13 1.89
CA PRO A 10 -11.40 12.68 2.56
C PRO A 10 -11.79 11.26 2.10
N PRO A 11 -12.31 10.42 3.02
CA PRO A 11 -12.66 9.04 2.72
C PRO A 11 -13.74 8.99 1.62
N GLY A 12 -13.42 8.29 0.53
CA GLY A 12 -14.28 8.10 -0.63
C GLY A 12 -13.69 7.08 -1.60
N GLY A 13 -14.35 6.83 -2.73
CA GLY A 13 -13.90 5.89 -3.78
C GLY A 13 -12.57 6.25 -4.47
N THR A 14 -11.79 7.15 -3.89
CA THR A 14 -10.44 7.56 -4.28
C THR A 14 -9.41 6.49 -3.96
N ILE A 15 -9.51 5.76 -2.84
CA ILE A 15 -8.48 4.77 -2.43
C ILE A 15 -8.26 3.68 -3.49
N LEU A 16 -9.34 3.09 -4.01
CA LEU A 16 -9.24 2.07 -5.06
C LEU A 16 -8.65 2.65 -6.35
N LYS A 17 -8.96 3.92 -6.67
CA LYS A 17 -8.39 4.62 -7.83
C LYS A 17 -6.90 4.87 -7.67
N GLU A 18 -6.43 5.21 -6.46
CA GLU A 18 -5.00 5.36 -6.19
C GLU A 18 -4.25 4.03 -6.39
N PHE A 19 -4.82 2.90 -5.96
CA PHE A 19 -4.24 1.58 -6.24
C PHE A 19 -4.23 1.22 -7.73
N ILE A 20 -5.28 1.56 -8.47
CA ILE A 20 -5.31 1.39 -9.93
C ILE A 20 -4.22 2.24 -10.59
N GLN A 21 -4.08 3.50 -10.19
CA GLN A 21 -3.03 4.38 -10.72
C GLN A 21 -1.63 3.87 -10.39
N ASN A 22 -1.39 3.38 -9.18
CA ASN A 22 -0.10 2.78 -8.82
C ASN A 22 0.23 1.56 -9.69
N ALA A 23 -0.77 0.73 -10.01
CA ALA A 23 -0.59 -0.42 -10.89
C ALA A 23 -0.28 0.02 -12.33
N ASP A 24 -0.97 1.05 -12.84
CA ASP A 24 -0.73 1.64 -14.16
C ASP A 24 0.67 2.27 -14.27
N ASP A 25 1.06 3.09 -13.29
CA ASP A 25 2.41 3.70 -13.20
C ASP A 25 3.53 2.64 -13.12
N ALA A 26 3.23 1.45 -12.59
CA ALA A 26 4.14 0.31 -12.54
C ALA A 26 4.12 -0.55 -13.83
N GLY A 27 3.24 -0.25 -14.78
CA GLY A 27 3.09 -1.01 -16.03
C GLY A 27 2.38 -2.35 -15.88
N ALA A 28 1.58 -2.53 -14.81
CA ALA A 28 0.77 -3.73 -14.60
C ALA A 28 -0.30 -3.88 -15.70
N GLN A 29 -0.58 -5.12 -16.10
CA GLN A 29 -1.66 -5.43 -17.03
C GLN A 29 -2.94 -5.87 -16.31
N GLN A 30 -2.81 -6.29 -15.05
CA GLN A 30 -3.93 -6.74 -14.24
C GLN A 30 -3.87 -6.15 -12.84
N ILE A 31 -5.03 -5.76 -12.33
CA ILE A 31 -5.24 -5.44 -10.93
C ILE A 31 -6.46 -6.20 -10.41
N LYS A 32 -6.37 -6.72 -9.19
CA LYS A 32 -7.45 -7.47 -8.52
C LYS A 32 -7.63 -6.94 -7.10
N PHE A 33 -8.88 -6.75 -6.73
CA PHE A 33 -9.29 -6.39 -5.38
C PHE A 33 -10.07 -7.55 -4.77
N CYS A 34 -9.74 -7.92 -3.55
CA CYS A 34 -10.42 -8.98 -2.81
C CYS A 34 -10.63 -8.54 -1.38
N LEU A 35 -11.89 -8.47 -0.95
CA LEU A 35 -12.22 -8.40 0.46
C LEU A 35 -12.14 -9.84 1.01
N ASP A 36 -11.09 -10.11 1.76
CA ASP A 36 -10.86 -11.40 2.41
C ASP A 36 -11.42 -11.31 3.83
N GLU A 37 -12.58 -11.91 4.08
CA GLU A 37 -13.27 -11.88 5.37
C GLU A 37 -12.80 -13.00 6.33
N ARG A 38 -11.73 -13.72 5.98
CA ARG A 38 -11.19 -14.78 6.83
C ARG A 38 -10.41 -14.20 8.02
N SER A 39 -10.46 -14.92 9.14
CA SER A 39 -9.56 -14.70 10.28
C SER A 39 -8.55 -15.84 10.40
N PHE A 40 -7.34 -15.52 10.87
CA PHE A 40 -6.19 -16.42 10.91
C PHE A 40 -5.70 -16.70 12.33
N PRO A 41 -5.02 -17.83 12.58
CA PRO A 41 -4.49 -18.16 13.90
C PRO A 41 -3.40 -17.20 14.39
N VAL A 42 -3.45 -16.83 15.67
CA VAL A 42 -2.50 -15.90 16.30
C VAL A 42 -1.35 -16.59 17.06
N GLY A 43 -1.28 -17.92 17.04
CA GLY A 43 -0.37 -18.70 17.89
C GLY A 43 1.11 -18.67 17.50
N SER A 44 1.45 -18.29 16.26
CA SER A 44 2.82 -18.31 15.73
C SER A 44 3.17 -17.01 15.02
N LEU A 45 2.99 -15.89 15.71
CA LEU A 45 3.30 -14.54 15.19
C LEU A 45 4.70 -14.10 15.61
N ALA A 46 5.34 -13.28 14.77
CA ALA A 46 6.64 -12.68 15.09
C ALA A 46 6.57 -11.71 16.30
N ASP A 47 5.43 -11.05 16.47
CA ASP A 47 5.07 -10.27 17.67
C ASP A 47 3.58 -10.54 17.98
N GLN A 48 3.25 -10.75 19.25
CA GLN A 48 1.88 -10.97 19.71
C GLN A 48 0.95 -9.79 19.40
N LYS A 49 1.49 -8.56 19.30
CA LYS A 49 0.73 -7.36 18.90
C LYS A 49 0.18 -7.45 17.48
N LEU A 50 0.73 -8.31 16.63
CA LEU A 50 0.23 -8.54 15.27
C LEU A 50 -1.11 -9.31 15.26
N GLY A 51 -1.51 -9.90 16.39
CA GLY A 51 -2.74 -10.67 16.48
C GLY A 51 -4.00 -9.87 16.12
N GLN A 52 -3.99 -8.56 16.37
CA GLN A 52 -5.10 -7.66 16.02
C GLN A 52 -5.28 -7.48 14.50
N PHE A 53 -4.26 -7.82 13.70
CA PHE A 53 -4.27 -7.70 12.23
C PHE A 53 -4.45 -9.06 11.53
N GLN A 54 -4.85 -10.11 12.26
CA GLN A 54 -5.11 -11.45 11.71
C GLN A 54 -6.58 -11.67 11.31
N ASP A 55 -7.40 -10.61 11.27
CA ASP A 55 -8.79 -10.70 10.83
C ASP A 55 -8.92 -10.24 9.36
N SER A 56 -10.15 -9.92 8.96
CA SER A 56 -10.53 -9.49 7.61
C SER A 56 -9.60 -8.42 7.03
N SER A 57 -9.28 -8.53 5.74
CA SER A 57 -8.37 -7.61 5.05
C SER A 57 -8.83 -7.29 3.63
N LEU A 58 -8.45 -6.09 3.15
CA LEU A 58 -8.56 -5.76 1.73
C LEU A 58 -7.23 -6.12 1.05
N LEU A 59 -7.26 -7.16 0.23
CA LEU A 59 -6.13 -7.57 -0.59
C LEU A 59 -6.17 -6.84 -1.94
N VAL A 60 -5.03 -6.27 -2.32
CA VAL A 60 -4.83 -5.62 -3.62
C VAL A 60 -3.64 -6.28 -4.31
N TYR A 61 -3.90 -6.90 -5.46
CA TYR A 61 -2.88 -7.55 -6.29
C TYR A 61 -2.74 -6.81 -7.61
N ASN A 62 -1.51 -6.61 -8.08
CA ASN A 62 -1.21 -6.30 -9.47
C ASN A 62 -0.02 -7.16 -9.94
N ASP A 63 0.12 -7.35 -11.26
CA ASP A 63 1.13 -8.22 -11.85
C ASP A 63 2.46 -7.53 -12.17
N ALA A 64 2.65 -6.27 -11.74
CA ALA A 64 3.96 -5.62 -11.73
C ALA A 64 4.77 -6.03 -10.49
N VAL A 65 6.09 -5.90 -10.59
CA VAL A 65 7.04 -6.31 -9.54
C VAL A 65 7.90 -5.11 -9.16
N PHE A 66 8.06 -4.87 -7.85
CA PHE A 66 8.85 -3.74 -7.36
C PHE A 66 10.33 -3.87 -7.74
N SER A 67 10.90 -2.77 -8.24
CA SER A 67 12.35 -2.60 -8.33
C SER A 67 12.95 -2.25 -6.97
N ASP A 68 14.29 -2.26 -6.86
CA ASP A 68 14.97 -1.85 -5.63
C ASP A 68 14.69 -0.37 -5.30
N GLU A 69 14.57 0.49 -6.33
CA GLU A 69 14.19 1.89 -6.19
C GLU A 69 12.75 2.08 -5.70
N ASP A 70 11.82 1.19 -6.08
CA ASP A 70 10.44 1.23 -5.57
C ASP A 70 10.40 0.90 -4.08
N PHE A 71 11.20 -0.06 -3.61
CA PHE A 71 11.34 -0.38 -2.18
C PHE A 71 11.91 0.81 -1.39
N ASP A 72 12.95 1.47 -1.91
CA ASP A 72 13.52 2.66 -1.27
C ASP A 72 12.52 3.82 -1.22
N SER A 73 11.74 3.99 -2.30
CA SER A 73 10.80 5.10 -2.45
C SER A 73 9.57 4.93 -1.54
N ILE A 74 9.01 3.72 -1.46
CA ILE A 74 7.79 3.49 -0.67
C ILE A 74 8.03 3.63 0.84
N GLN A 75 9.25 3.38 1.31
CA GLN A 75 9.64 3.58 2.71
C GLN A 75 9.76 5.06 3.10
N ARG A 76 9.95 5.98 2.14
CA ARG A 76 10.10 7.42 2.37
C ARG A 76 8.74 8.11 2.47
N ILE A 77 7.96 7.76 3.50
CA ILE A 77 6.62 8.31 3.75
C ILE A 77 6.67 9.85 3.81
N GLY A 78 6.07 10.49 2.80
CA GLY A 78 5.86 11.94 2.73
C GLY A 78 7.05 12.76 2.21
N GLN A 79 8.15 12.14 1.76
CA GLN A 79 9.17 12.82 0.95
C GLN A 79 8.95 12.40 -0.50
N SER A 80 7.97 13.01 -1.15
CA SER A 80 7.84 12.85 -2.60
C SER A 80 9.07 13.49 -3.26
N SER A 81 9.99 12.66 -3.75
CA SER A 81 11.12 13.08 -4.57
C SER A 81 10.58 13.57 -5.91
N LYS A 82 10.18 14.85 -5.92
CA LYS A 82 9.55 15.56 -7.04
C LYS A 82 10.48 15.78 -8.25
N GLN A 83 11.62 15.11 -8.38
CA GLN A 83 12.68 15.56 -9.30
C GLN A 83 13.17 14.57 -10.36
N GLU A 84 12.87 13.27 -10.34
CA GLU A 84 13.58 12.35 -11.26
C GLU A 84 12.74 11.64 -12.34
N HIS A 85 11.41 11.55 -12.24
CA HIS A 85 10.61 10.85 -13.26
C HIS A 85 9.35 11.60 -13.70
N PRO A 86 9.43 12.42 -14.78
CA PRO A 86 8.29 13.17 -15.30
C PRO A 86 7.20 12.31 -15.95
N THR A 87 7.43 11.01 -16.15
CA THR A 87 6.45 10.07 -16.74
C THR A 87 5.58 9.34 -15.73
N LYS A 88 5.96 9.34 -14.44
CA LYS A 88 5.18 8.69 -13.39
C LYS A 88 4.22 9.74 -12.82
N THR A 89 2.92 9.57 -13.06
CA THR A 89 1.93 10.64 -12.83
C THR A 89 1.55 10.75 -11.35
N GLY A 90 1.82 9.70 -10.57
CA GLY A 90 1.61 9.67 -9.13
C GLY A 90 2.66 10.44 -8.32
N ARG A 91 2.20 11.19 -7.31
CA ARG A 91 3.08 11.62 -6.21
C ARG A 91 3.45 10.38 -5.41
N PHE A 92 4.62 9.80 -5.67
CA PHE A 92 5.16 8.65 -4.90
C PHE A 92 4.95 8.86 -3.41
N GLY A 93 4.20 7.94 -2.82
CA GLY A 93 3.89 7.90 -1.39
C GLY A 93 2.57 8.54 -0.98
N ILE A 94 1.95 9.48 -1.73
CA ILE A 94 0.66 10.06 -1.29
C ILE A 94 -0.49 9.09 -1.57
N GLY A 95 -0.53 8.49 -2.77
CA GLY A 95 -1.56 7.53 -3.15
C GLY A 95 -1.55 6.28 -2.29
N PHE A 96 -0.36 5.74 -1.98
CA PHE A 96 -0.21 4.62 -1.05
C PHE A 96 -0.71 4.97 0.36
N ASN A 97 -0.38 6.15 0.88
CA ASN A 97 -0.81 6.57 2.22
C ASN A 97 -2.34 6.65 2.39
N SER A 98 -3.12 6.65 1.31
CA SER A 98 -4.58 6.56 1.39
C SER A 98 -5.06 5.23 2.02
N CYS A 99 -4.23 4.18 2.03
CA CYS A 99 -4.56 2.92 2.70
C CYS A 99 -4.71 3.06 4.22
N TYR A 100 -4.14 4.11 4.83
CA TYR A 100 -4.30 4.40 6.26
C TYR A 100 -5.72 4.83 6.65
N HIS A 101 -6.63 5.04 5.68
CA HIS A 101 -8.07 5.11 5.96
C HIS A 101 -8.70 3.75 6.25
N LEU A 102 -8.05 2.65 5.86
CA LEU A 102 -8.57 1.28 5.95
C LEU A 102 -7.82 0.42 6.97
N THR A 103 -6.53 0.65 7.16
CA THR A 103 -5.70 -0.17 8.06
C THR A 103 -4.63 0.66 8.76
N GLU A 104 -4.28 0.26 9.98
CA GLU A 104 -3.15 0.83 10.73
C GLU A 104 -1.82 0.12 10.42
N LEU A 105 -1.86 -1.06 9.80
CA LEU A 105 -0.70 -1.85 9.39
C LEU A 105 -0.77 -2.21 7.90
N PRO A 106 -0.51 -1.27 6.99
CA PRO A 106 -0.34 -1.60 5.57
C PRO A 106 0.79 -2.60 5.41
N THR A 107 0.53 -3.65 4.64
CA THR A 107 1.51 -4.70 4.37
C THR A 107 1.52 -4.97 2.87
N PHE A 108 2.70 -5.16 2.30
CA PHE A 108 2.82 -5.60 0.92
C PHE A 108 3.88 -6.69 0.76
N LEU A 109 3.69 -7.50 -0.28
CA LEU A 109 4.60 -8.54 -0.70
C LEU A 109 5.01 -8.27 -2.15
N SER A 110 6.30 -8.26 -2.43
CA SER A 110 6.81 -8.28 -3.80
C SER A 110 8.15 -9.00 -3.83
N ARG A 111 8.40 -9.78 -4.89
CA ARG A 111 9.57 -10.66 -5.00
C ARG A 111 9.64 -11.61 -3.79
N SER A 112 10.76 -11.63 -3.09
CA SER A 112 10.99 -12.44 -1.88
C SER A 112 10.88 -11.63 -0.59
N SER A 113 10.26 -10.44 -0.64
CA SER A 113 10.21 -9.50 0.46
C SER A 113 8.78 -9.26 0.93
N ILE A 114 8.59 -9.26 2.24
CA ILE A 114 7.40 -8.76 2.92
C ILE A 114 7.77 -7.49 3.69
N VAL A 115 6.97 -6.45 3.55
CA VAL A 115 7.18 -5.16 4.23
C VAL A 115 5.90 -4.78 4.95
N MET A 116 6.04 -4.43 6.23
CA MET A 116 4.97 -3.99 7.13
C MET A 116 5.35 -2.61 7.66
N PHE A 117 4.42 -1.65 7.64
CA PHE A 117 4.67 -0.24 8.00
C PHE A 117 4.29 0.13 9.43
#